data_AF-A0A1M5JRS8-F1
#
_entry.id   AF-A0A1M5JRS8-F1
#
_cell.length_a   1.000
_cell.length_b   1.000
_cell.length_c   1.000
_cell.angle_alpha   90.00
_cell.angle_beta   90.00
_cell.angle_gamma   90.00
#
_symmetry.space_group_name_H-M   'P 1'
#
loop_
_entity.id
_entity.type
_entity.pdbx_description
1 polymer ?
#
loop_
_entity_poly.entity_id
_entity_poly.type
_entity_poly.pdbx_seq_one_letter_code
_entity_poly.pdbx_strand_id
1 'polypeptide(L)'
;MINLVIMAKCLSSICAVNHVTKNNFLYGIIAVPARRALEREKIDSLEKLSDYSEQEIMKLHGFGRNTMQKLKNHMEKHHVSFKS
;
A
#
# COMPACT_ATOMS: atom_id res chain seq x y z
N MET A 1 -8.70 8.08 43.86
CA MET A 1 -7.40 7.42 43.52
C MET A 1 -7.76 5.96 43.39
N ILE A 2 -7.82 5.31 42.23
CA ILE A 2 -6.87 5.26 41.12
C ILE A 2 -7.72 5.14 39.84
N ASN A 3 -7.79 6.19 39.03
CA ASN A 3 -7.04 6.26 37.78
C ASN A 3 -7.19 5.02 36.88
N LEU A 4 -8.03 5.19 35.84
CA LEU A 4 -7.51 5.14 34.48
C LEU A 4 -6.96 3.78 33.99
N VAL A 5 -7.74 2.71 34.10
CA VAL A 5 -7.59 1.61 33.13
C VAL A 5 -8.43 1.97 31.92
N ILE A 6 -7.93 2.98 31.18
CA ILE A 6 -8.38 3.29 29.83
C ILE A 6 -8.31 1.97 29.05
N MET A 7 -9.49 1.49 28.68
CA MET A 7 -9.80 0.94 27.36
C MET A 7 -8.57 0.83 26.44
N ALA A 8 -7.75 -0.20 26.65
CA ALA A 8 -6.90 -0.76 25.61
C ALA A 8 -7.79 -1.55 24.64
N LYS A 9 -8.90 -0.94 24.21
CA LYS A 9 -9.68 -1.39 23.07
C LYS A 9 -9.00 -0.73 21.89
N CYS A 10 -8.00 -1.44 21.38
CA CYS A 10 -7.33 -1.23 20.10
C CYS A 10 -7.99 -0.11 19.27
N LEU A 11 -7.32 1.04 19.16
CA LEU A 11 -7.66 2.11 18.21
C LEU A 11 -7.32 1.64 16.79
N SER A 12 -7.85 0.48 16.39
CA SER A 12 -7.97 0.16 14.98
C SER A 12 -9.23 0.89 14.53
N SER A 13 -9.05 1.92 13.70
CA SER A 13 -10.09 2.38 12.80
C SER A 13 -10.35 1.22 11.84
N ILE A 14 -11.18 0.27 12.27
CA ILE A 14 -11.46 -0.98 11.58
C ILE A 14 -12.37 -0.64 10.40
N CYS A 15 -11.81 -0.21 9.28
CA CYS A 15 -12.37 -0.55 7.98
C CYS A 15 -11.98 -2.00 7.69
N ALA A 16 -12.47 -2.96 8.48
CA ALA A 16 -12.52 -4.36 8.05
C ALA A 16 -13.69 -4.48 7.09
N VAL A 17 -13.51 -3.92 5.89
CA VAL A 17 -14.23 -4.46 4.75
C VAL A 17 -13.58 -5.82 4.54
N ASN A 18 -14.36 -6.88 4.76
CA ASN A 18 -14.05 -8.23 4.29
C ASN A 18 -13.93 -8.19 2.76
N HIS A 19 -12.83 -7.64 2.27
CA HIS A 19 -12.49 -7.65 0.87
C HIS A 19 -11.62 -8.88 0.67
N VAL A 20 -12.22 -9.93 0.14
CA VAL A 20 -11.48 -11.06 -0.42
C VAL A 20 -10.79 -10.54 -1.68
N THR A 21 -9.69 -9.79 -1.52
CA THR A 21 -8.87 -9.38 -2.67
C THR A 21 -8.08 -10.60 -3.10
N LYS A 22 -8.46 -11.19 -4.24
CA LYS A 22 -7.72 -12.27 -4.91
C LYS A 22 -6.38 -11.82 -5.49
N ASN A 23 -5.98 -10.55 -5.33
CA ASN A 23 -4.78 -10.02 -5.97
C ASN A 23 -3.64 -9.77 -4.98
N ASN A 24 -2.72 -10.72 -4.96
CA ASN A 24 -1.49 -10.74 -4.16
C ASN A 24 -0.31 -10.05 -4.86
N PHE A 25 -0.52 -9.22 -5.90
CA PHE A 25 0.55 -8.84 -6.84
C PHE A 25 1.73 -8.05 -6.21
N LEU A 26 1.58 -7.52 -4.99
CA LEU A 26 2.67 -6.92 -4.19
C LEU A 26 2.75 -7.46 -2.76
N TYR A 27 2.17 -8.64 -2.52
CA TYR A 27 2.26 -9.32 -1.23
C TYR A 27 3.72 -9.64 -0.90
N GLY A 28 4.15 -9.30 0.32
CA GLY A 28 5.54 -9.46 0.75
C GLY A 28 6.51 -8.38 0.24
N ILE A 29 6.13 -7.57 -0.76
CA ILE A 29 6.97 -6.49 -1.29
C ILE A 29 6.77 -5.19 -0.51
N ILE A 30 5.52 -4.78 -0.33
CA ILE A 30 5.14 -3.55 0.39
C ILE A 30 4.15 -3.84 1.53
N ALA A 31 4.06 -2.93 2.49
CA ALA A 31 3.20 -3.08 3.65
C ALA A 31 1.70 -3.05 3.30
N VAL A 32 0.86 -3.64 4.16
CA VAL A 32 -0.61 -3.69 4.00
C VAL A 32 -1.24 -2.32 3.70
N PRO A 33 -0.88 -1.22 4.38
CA PRO A 33 -1.51 0.07 4.11
C PRO A 33 -1.26 0.60 2.69
N ALA A 34 -0.08 0.35 2.14
CA ALA A 34 0.29 0.75 0.78
C ALA A 34 -0.47 -0.06 -0.27
N ARG A 35 -0.60 -1.38 -0.06
CA ARG A 35 -1.43 -2.23 -0.94
C ARG A 35 -2.89 -1.79 -0.95
N ARG A 36 -3.46 -1.49 0.22
CA ARG A 36 -4.83 -0.98 0.33
C ARG A 36 -5.03 0.36 -0.38
N ALA A 37 -4.02 1.22 -0.40
CA ALA A 37 -4.09 2.48 -1.14
C ALA A 37 -4.13 2.24 -2.65
N LEU A 38 -3.30 1.33 -3.18
CA LEU A 38 -3.37 0.92 -4.59
C LEU A 38 -4.70 0.28 -4.97
N GLU A 39 -5.25 -0.59 -4.10
CA GLU A 39 -6.56 -1.22 -4.30
C GLU A 39 -7.69 -0.18 -4.43
N ARG A 40 -7.65 0.88 -3.62
CA ARG A 40 -8.64 1.99 -3.70
C ARG A 40 -8.56 2.74 -5.02
N GLU A 41 -7.36 2.91 -5.56
CA GLU A 41 -7.11 3.48 -6.88
C GLU A 41 -7.32 2.48 -8.02
N LYS A 42 -7.77 1.24 -7.72
CA LYS A 42 -7.97 0.13 -8.68
C LYS A 42 -6.69 -0.28 -9.43
N ILE A 43 -5.53 -0.04 -8.80
CA ILE A 43 -4.21 -0.45 -9.29
C ILE A 43 -3.91 -1.85 -8.74
N ASP A 44 -4.02 -2.86 -9.59
CA ASP A 44 -3.98 -4.27 -9.22
C ASP A 44 -2.93 -5.09 -10.00
N SER A 45 -2.06 -4.41 -10.75
CA SER A 45 -1.03 -4.99 -11.63
C SER A 45 0.13 -4.01 -11.83
N LEU A 46 1.29 -4.50 -12.27
CA LEU A 46 2.46 -3.64 -12.54
C LEU A 46 2.23 -2.76 -13.76
N GLU A 47 1.47 -3.26 -14.74
CA GLU A 47 1.09 -2.56 -15.96
C GLU A 47 0.24 -1.34 -15.61
N LYS A 48 -0.84 -1.49 -14.83
CA LYS A 48 -1.63 -0.33 -14.36
C LYS A 48 -0.81 0.62 -13.51
N LEU A 49 0.10 0.09 -12.69
CA LEU A 49 0.99 0.92 -11.88
C LEU A 49 1.93 1.78 -12.74
N SER A 50 2.33 1.27 -13.92
CA SER A 50 3.18 1.99 -14.87
C SER A 50 2.52 3.20 -15.52
N ASP A 51 1.19 3.29 -15.49
CA ASP A 51 0.44 4.44 -15.99
C ASP A 51 0.59 5.70 -15.10
N TYR A 52 1.11 5.53 -13.88
CA TYR A 52 1.31 6.58 -12.90
C TYR A 52 2.78 6.98 -12.79
N SER A 53 3.02 8.25 -12.47
CA SER A 53 4.34 8.76 -12.12
C SER A 53 4.75 8.38 -10.69
N GLU A 54 6.06 8.39 -10.42
CA GLU A 54 6.58 8.14 -9.08
C GLU A 54 5.97 9.12 -8.04
N GLN A 55 5.75 10.38 -8.45
CA GLN A 55 5.20 11.43 -7.59
C GLN A 55 3.72 11.22 -7.26
N GLU A 56 2.92 10.68 -8.19
CA GLU A 56 1.52 10.35 -7.94
C GLU A 56 1.40 9.21 -6.93
N ILE A 57 2.20 8.17 -7.10
CA ILE A 57 2.22 7.03 -6.17
C ILE A 57 2.74 7.44 -4.79
N MET A 58 3.74 8.33 -4.71
CA MET A 58 4.30 8.78 -3.43
C MET A 58 3.29 9.59 -2.58
N LYS A 59 2.24 10.15 -3.19
CA LYS A 59 1.16 10.84 -2.45
C LYS A 59 0.19 9.88 -1.76
N LEU A 60 0.18 8.61 -2.16
CA LEU A 60 -0.71 7.61 -1.57
C LEU A 60 -0.26 7.21 -0.16
N HIS A 61 -1.22 6.86 0.68
CA HIS A 61 -0.94 6.43 2.05
C HIS A 61 -0.04 5.19 2.08
N GLY A 62 1.06 5.25 2.84
CA GLY A 62 2.00 4.13 2.99
C GLY A 62 3.17 4.12 2.00
N PHE A 63 3.27 5.11 1.11
CA PHE A 63 4.34 5.22 0.10
C PHE A 63 5.48 6.17 0.51
N GLY A 64 6.14 5.85 1.63
CA GLY A 64 7.39 6.52 2.01
C GLY A 64 8.61 6.03 1.21
N ARG A 65 9.78 6.65 1.43
CA ARG A 65 11.05 6.36 0.71
C ARG A 65 11.36 4.85 0.60
N ASN A 66 11.28 4.11 1.70
CA ASN A 66 11.57 2.67 1.72
C ASN A 66 10.55 1.86 0.88
N THR A 67 9.26 2.21 0.98
CA THR A 67 8.21 1.58 0.16
C THR A 67 8.46 1.83 -1.32
N MET A 68 8.76 3.08 -1.69
CA MET A 68 9.07 3.47 -3.07
C MET A 68 10.30 2.73 -3.61
N GLN A 69 11.35 2.58 -2.82
CA GLN A 69 12.54 1.85 -3.23
C GLN A 69 12.24 0.36 -3.49
N LYS A 70 11.52 -0.30 -2.58
CA LYS A 70 11.11 -1.71 -2.77
C LYS A 70 10.22 -1.88 -4.00
N LEU A 71 9.30 -0.95 -4.21
CA LEU A 71 8.39 -0.99 -5.35
C LEU A 71 9.16 -0.82 -6.67
N LYS A 72 10.05 0.17 -6.76
CA LYS A 72 10.89 0.38 -7.97
C LYS A 72 11.76 -0.82 -8.28
N ASN A 73 12.45 -1.38 -7.29
CA ASN A 73 13.27 -2.58 -7.48
C ASN A 73 12.43 -3.77 -7.96
N HIS A 74 11.17 -3.87 -7.53
CA HIS A 74 10.27 -4.91 -8.00
C HIS A 74 9.82 -4.66 -9.44
N MET A 75 9.41 -3.43 -9.79
CA MET A 75 9.04 -3.07 -11.16
C MET A 75 10.20 -3.31 -12.14
N GLU A 76 11.43 -2.92 -11.78
CA GLU A 76 12.63 -3.12 -12.59
C GLU A 76 12.93 -4.60 -12.87
N LYS A 77 12.77 -5.48 -11.86
CA LYS A 77 12.90 -6.94 -12.04
C LYS A 77 11.90 -7.51 -13.04
N HIS A 78 10.79 -6.83 -13.26
CA HIS A 78 9.77 -7.19 -14.24
C HIS A 78 9.85 -6.34 -15.52
N HIS A 79 10.90 -5.54 -15.69
CA HIS A 79 11.11 -4.64 -16.82
C HIS A 79 9.97 -3.62 -17.02
N VAL A 80 9.34 -3.21 -15.92
CA VAL A 80 8.32 -2.16 -15.88
C VAL A 80 8.90 -0.94 -15.15
N SER A 81 8.48 0.26 -15.53
CA SER A 81 8.86 1.50 -14.86
C SER A 81 7.63 2.40 -14.69
N PHE A 82 7.70 3.36 -13.78
CA PHE A 82 6.70 4.42 -13.73
C PHE A 82 6.69 5.23 -15.02
N LYS A 83 5.55 5.88 -15.28
CA LYS A 83 5.45 6.92 -16.28
C LYS A 83 6.43 8.03 -15.97
N SER A 84 7.13 8.50 -17.01
CA SER A 84 8.04 9.66 -16.94
C SER A 84 7.28 10.96 -16.64
#